data_AF-A0A0E2NFL8-F1
#
_entry.id   AF-A0A0E2NFL8-F1
#
_cell.length_a   1.000
_cell.length_b   1.000
_cell.length_c   1.000
_cell.angle_alpha   90.00
_cell.angle_beta   90.00
_cell.angle_gamma   90.00
#
_symmetry.space_group_name_H-M   'P 1'
#
loop_
_entity.id
_entity.type
_entity.pdbx_description
1 polymer ?
#
loop_
_entity_poly.entity_id
_entity_poly.type
_entity_poly.pdbx_seq_one_letter_code
_entity_poly.pdbx_strand_id
1 'polypeptide(L)'
;MSVLFPIAMNSPSAAKSLECTYEGQAGVDGSRLIEINTEHSNYSYQMVASNPEDLEAEGSTSSDATFVELDGALAALVHVKGLMQAGEITTETPALTIFYAGADGKFVEVTDGAIAKGTCVAGNGEEAARQEAPSDTSDPFSAPWENSQNAIVLDPFKGNGIVWHKVKTDRRVAAVIHKATQGLGRDSAYATRKGEAKALGLKWGSYHLLTKSDVDRQISNYLQVVGNDTTETHAVDVECLSTSSDCQDGTFKVTFVQIESALRRMKSETGRFPLLYVNHSVAKELSRHWHGSTEFGGVPLWYARFKRHVTDFPEGPWHGYTLWQFSSEINCSAASCPYRVPGTDPDMDLNVYGGTVAALQAAWPLDH
;
A
#
# COMPACT_ATOMS: atom_id res chain seq x y z
N MET A 1 21.50 -44.22 -2.04
CA MET A 1 21.40 -43.02 -1.20
C MET A 1 21.59 -41.82 -2.10
N SER A 2 20.51 -41.23 -2.60
CA SER A 2 20.59 -39.94 -3.31
C SER A 2 20.58 -38.84 -2.26
N VAL A 3 21.72 -38.15 -2.13
CA VAL A 3 21.86 -36.97 -1.29
C VAL A 3 21.16 -35.82 -2.02
N LEU A 4 19.94 -35.47 -1.61
CA LEU A 4 19.30 -34.23 -2.00
C LEU A 4 19.98 -33.11 -1.22
N PHE A 5 20.89 -32.39 -1.87
CA PHE A 5 21.31 -31.07 -1.38
C PHE A 5 20.10 -30.13 -1.52
N PRO A 6 19.73 -29.36 -0.49
CA PRO A 6 18.77 -28.28 -0.66
C PRO A 6 19.40 -27.26 -1.61
N ILE A 7 18.81 -27.12 -2.81
CA ILE A 7 19.13 -26.02 -3.70
C ILE A 7 18.59 -24.76 -3.02
N ALA A 8 19.47 -23.81 -2.71
CA ALA A 8 19.06 -22.53 -2.15
C ALA A 8 18.28 -21.76 -3.22
N MET A 9 16.96 -21.65 -3.03
CA MET A 9 16.12 -20.74 -3.81
C MET A 9 16.24 -19.36 -3.19
N ASN A 10 16.83 -18.41 -3.91
CA ASN A 10 16.98 -17.03 -3.45
C ASN A 10 15.99 -16.12 -4.18
N SER A 11 15.42 -15.17 -3.43
CA SER A 11 14.77 -14.00 -4.03
C SER A 11 15.82 -13.16 -4.77
N PRO A 12 15.53 -12.62 -5.97
CA PRO A 12 16.50 -11.83 -6.73
C PRO A 12 16.86 -10.55 -5.97
N SER A 13 18.15 -10.20 -5.94
CA SER A 13 18.69 -9.16 -5.06
C SER A 13 18.53 -7.71 -5.56
N ALA A 14 17.94 -7.50 -6.74
CA ALA A 14 17.74 -6.18 -7.35
C ALA A 14 16.72 -6.23 -8.49
N ALA A 15 16.11 -5.08 -8.81
CA ALA A 15 15.28 -4.92 -10.00
C ALA A 15 16.06 -5.26 -11.29
N LYS A 16 15.39 -5.92 -12.24
CA LYS A 16 15.97 -6.37 -13.52
C LYS A 16 15.08 -5.96 -14.69
N SER A 17 15.70 -5.54 -15.78
CA SER A 17 15.03 -5.29 -17.05
C SER A 17 15.48 -6.31 -18.09
N LEU A 18 14.51 -6.97 -18.72
CA LEU A 18 14.72 -7.94 -19.78
C LEU A 18 14.02 -7.44 -21.04
N GLU A 19 14.76 -7.34 -22.14
CA GLU A 19 14.15 -7.07 -23.44
C GLU A 19 13.95 -8.40 -24.16
N CYS A 20 12.71 -8.77 -24.43
CA CYS A 20 12.31 -10.08 -24.92
C CYS A 20 11.65 -9.98 -26.29
N THR A 21 12.14 -10.79 -27.23
CA THR A 21 11.64 -10.87 -28.61
C THR A 21 10.92 -12.20 -28.84
N TYR A 22 9.62 -12.13 -29.12
CA TYR A 22 8.75 -13.29 -29.27
C TYR A 22 8.94 -13.95 -30.66
N GLU A 23 8.98 -15.28 -30.68
CA GLU A 23 9.06 -16.06 -31.91
C GLU A 23 7.67 -16.31 -32.50
N GLY A 24 7.51 -16.05 -33.82
CA GLY A 24 6.43 -16.64 -34.62
C GLY A 24 5.02 -16.10 -34.40
N GLN A 25 4.81 -14.97 -33.71
CA GLN A 25 3.51 -14.31 -33.67
C GLN A 25 3.32 -13.38 -34.87
N ALA A 26 2.59 -13.85 -35.88
CA ALA A 26 2.16 -13.02 -37.00
C ALA A 26 1.28 -11.87 -36.48
N GLY A 27 1.77 -10.63 -36.59
CA GLY A 27 1.02 -9.42 -36.21
C GLY A 27 1.52 -8.68 -34.97
N VAL A 28 2.58 -9.16 -34.31
CA VAL A 28 3.26 -8.42 -33.23
C VAL A 28 4.65 -8.03 -33.75
N ASP A 29 4.72 -6.94 -34.50
CA ASP A 29 6.01 -6.30 -34.82
C ASP A 29 6.48 -5.58 -33.54
N GLY A 30 7.45 -6.16 -32.82
CA GLY A 30 8.11 -5.48 -31.71
C GLY A 30 8.76 -6.41 -30.69
N SER A 31 9.96 -6.04 -30.24
CA SER A 31 10.48 -6.52 -28.96
C SER A 31 9.57 -6.00 -27.84
N ARG A 32 9.55 -6.70 -26.71
CA ARG A 32 8.76 -6.35 -25.54
C ARG A 32 9.69 -6.20 -24.35
N LEU A 33 9.64 -5.05 -23.70
CA LEU A 33 10.37 -4.78 -22.49
C LEU A 33 9.58 -5.33 -21.32
N ILE A 34 10.18 -6.29 -20.62
CA ILE A 34 9.66 -6.87 -19.40
C ILE A 34 10.50 -6.31 -18.26
N GLU A 35 9.89 -5.40 -17.49
CA GLU A 35 10.52 -4.86 -16.28
C GLU A 35 10.03 -5.69 -15.08
N ILE A 36 10.97 -6.27 -14.35
CA ILE A 36 10.72 -7.09 -13.17
C ILE A 36 11.32 -6.38 -11.97
N ASN A 37 10.45 -5.91 -11.08
CA ASN A 37 10.85 -5.28 -9.84
C ASN A 37 10.62 -6.26 -8.68
N THR A 38 11.69 -6.93 -8.30
CA THR A 38 11.67 -7.98 -7.28
C THR A 38 11.62 -7.43 -5.86
N GLU A 39 11.95 -6.15 -5.67
CA GLU A 39 11.83 -5.46 -4.38
C GLU A 39 10.38 -5.18 -4.01
N HIS A 40 9.54 -4.93 -5.01
CA HIS A 40 8.13 -4.55 -4.81
C HIS A 40 7.15 -5.63 -5.27
N SER A 41 7.62 -6.85 -5.60
CA SER A 41 6.79 -7.91 -6.21
C SER A 41 5.99 -7.43 -7.43
N ASN A 42 6.57 -6.49 -8.17
CA ASN A 42 5.93 -5.82 -9.28
C ASN A 42 6.46 -6.34 -10.62
N TYR A 43 5.54 -6.48 -11.56
CA TYR A 43 5.81 -6.88 -12.94
C TYR A 43 5.21 -5.82 -13.85
N SER A 44 5.96 -5.36 -14.87
CA SER A 44 5.39 -4.54 -15.94
C SER A 44 5.82 -4.98 -17.34
N TYR A 45 4.88 -4.79 -18.25
CA TYR A 45 5.01 -5.09 -19.67
C TYR A 45 5.02 -3.79 -20.47
N GLN A 46 5.89 -3.66 -21.47
CA GLN A 46 5.87 -2.54 -22.42
C GLN A 46 6.24 -3.03 -23.82
N MET A 47 5.53 -2.57 -24.85
CA MET A 47 5.94 -2.75 -26.25
C MET A 47 7.14 -1.83 -26.55
N VAL A 48 8.18 -2.37 -27.17
CA VAL A 48 9.30 -1.55 -27.68
C VAL A 48 8.90 -1.06 -29.07
N ALA A 49 8.35 0.14 -29.15
CA ALA A 49 7.99 0.77 -30.41
C ALA A 49 9.26 1.25 -31.14
N SER A 50 9.29 1.11 -32.47
CA SER A 50 10.36 1.68 -33.31
C SER A 50 10.27 3.21 -33.46
N ASN A 51 9.14 3.81 -33.05
CA ASN A 51 8.88 5.25 -33.10
C ASN A 51 8.27 5.74 -31.76
N PRO A 52 8.83 6.78 -31.10
CA PRO A 52 8.39 7.22 -29.76
C PRO A 52 6.96 7.79 -29.68
N GLU A 53 6.36 8.17 -30.82
CA GLU A 53 4.98 8.68 -30.87
C GLU A 53 3.92 7.57 -30.88
N ASP A 54 4.31 6.30 -31.10
CA ASP A 54 3.43 5.13 -31.07
C ASP A 54 3.35 4.48 -29.67
N LEU A 55 3.84 5.17 -28.63
CA LEU A 55 3.78 4.74 -27.23
C LEU A 55 2.34 4.83 -26.66
N GLU A 56 1.41 4.05 -27.22
CA GLU A 56 0.25 3.63 -26.45
C GLU A 56 0.74 2.60 -25.42
N ALA A 57 0.80 3.00 -24.16
CA ALA A 57 1.31 2.17 -23.07
C ALA A 57 0.43 0.92 -22.85
N GLU A 58 0.72 -0.16 -23.58
CA GLU A 58 0.24 -1.50 -23.27
C GLU A 58 1.01 -2.00 -22.04
N GLY A 59 0.42 -1.83 -20.84
CA GLY A 59 1.01 -2.26 -19.58
C GLY A 59 0.14 -3.29 -18.87
N SER A 60 0.74 -4.37 -18.38
CA SER A 60 0.13 -5.21 -17.35
C SER A 60 0.87 -4.96 -16.05
N THR A 61 0.19 -4.64 -14.96
CA THR A 61 0.80 -4.52 -13.63
C THR A 61 0.17 -5.54 -12.68
N SER A 62 1.02 -6.25 -11.96
CA SER A 62 0.61 -7.17 -10.89
C SER A 62 1.35 -6.82 -9.61
N SER A 63 0.63 -6.80 -8.49
CA SER A 63 1.16 -6.60 -7.13
C SER A 63 1.44 -7.92 -6.40
N ASP A 64 1.12 -9.07 -7.02
CA ASP A 64 1.13 -10.40 -6.39
C ASP A 64 2.03 -11.37 -7.20
N ALA A 65 3.24 -10.93 -7.55
CA ALA A 65 4.22 -11.76 -8.26
C ALA A 65 5.23 -12.42 -7.31
N THR A 66 5.53 -13.70 -7.54
CA THR A 66 6.59 -14.45 -6.86
C THR A 66 7.71 -14.75 -7.85
N PHE A 67 8.95 -14.41 -7.50
CA PHE A 67 10.13 -14.57 -8.36
C PHE A 67 11.16 -15.48 -7.68
N VAL A 68 11.78 -16.35 -8.47
CA VAL A 68 12.88 -17.23 -8.03
C VAL A 68 14.00 -17.15 -9.06
N GLU A 69 15.22 -16.92 -8.60
CA GLU A 69 16.41 -16.96 -9.45
C GLU A 69 17.37 -18.08 -9.03
N LEU A 70 17.90 -18.79 -10.01
CA LEU A 70 18.90 -19.84 -9.83
C LEU A 70 19.89 -19.83 -10.99
N ASP A 71 21.17 -19.66 -10.70
CA ASP A 71 22.27 -19.69 -11.68
C ASP A 71 22.04 -18.79 -12.91
N GLY A 72 21.44 -17.61 -12.69
CA GLY A 72 21.12 -16.63 -13.74
C GLY A 72 19.85 -16.94 -14.53
N ALA A 73 19.18 -18.06 -14.27
CA ALA A 73 17.83 -18.34 -14.76
C ALA A 73 16.78 -17.74 -13.81
N LEU A 74 15.76 -17.11 -14.38
CA LEU A 74 14.67 -16.46 -13.66
C LEU A 74 13.36 -17.20 -13.92
N ALA A 75 12.62 -17.52 -12.85
CA ALA A 75 11.26 -18.02 -12.92
C ALA A 75 10.32 -17.09 -12.16
N ALA A 76 9.13 -16.83 -12.69
CA ALA A 76 8.10 -16.06 -12.02
C ALA A 76 6.73 -16.71 -12.11
N LEU A 77 5.94 -16.56 -11.04
CA LEU A 77 4.51 -16.82 -11.00
C LEU A 77 3.80 -15.48 -10.76
N VAL A 78 3.00 -15.04 -11.71
CA VAL A 78 2.36 -13.72 -11.72
C VAL A 78 0.85 -13.91 -11.78
N HIS A 79 0.14 -13.35 -10.81
CA HIS A 79 -1.31 -13.26 -10.87
C HIS A 79 -1.72 -11.91 -11.45
N VAL A 80 -2.22 -11.90 -12.68
CA VAL A 80 -2.60 -10.67 -13.39
C VAL A 80 -4.09 -10.43 -13.17
N LYS A 81 -4.46 -9.30 -12.56
CA LYS A 81 -5.88 -8.96 -12.29
C LYS A 81 -6.61 -8.37 -13.51
N GLY A 82 -5.88 -7.96 -14.54
CA GLY A 82 -6.42 -7.58 -15.84
C GLY A 82 -5.33 -7.13 -16.82
N LEU A 83 -5.60 -7.23 -18.12
CA LEU A 83 -4.71 -6.75 -19.19
C LEU A 83 -5.13 -5.35 -19.62
N MET A 84 -4.18 -4.42 -19.78
CA MET A 84 -4.48 -3.13 -20.40
C MET A 84 -4.19 -3.17 -21.89
N GLN A 85 -5.13 -2.66 -22.69
CA GLN A 85 -4.95 -2.42 -24.13
C GLN A 85 -5.52 -1.03 -24.43
N ALA A 86 -4.75 -0.18 -25.12
CA ALA A 86 -5.14 1.19 -25.45
C ALA A 86 -5.64 2.02 -24.23
N GLY A 87 -5.06 1.80 -23.05
CA GLY A 87 -5.41 2.53 -21.82
C GLY A 87 -6.69 2.07 -21.11
N GLU A 88 -7.34 1.01 -21.57
CA GLU A 88 -8.49 0.37 -20.90
C GLU A 88 -8.13 -1.05 -20.44
N ILE A 89 -8.68 -1.48 -19.29
CA ILE A 89 -8.59 -2.88 -18.86
C ILE A 89 -9.50 -3.71 -19.76
N THR A 90 -8.92 -4.48 -20.67
CA THR A 90 -9.68 -5.26 -21.67
C THR A 90 -10.05 -6.65 -21.21
N THR A 91 -9.44 -7.13 -20.11
CA THR A 91 -9.83 -8.40 -19.48
C THR A 91 -10.05 -8.22 -17.98
N GLU A 92 -11.29 -8.36 -17.52
CA GLU A 92 -11.63 -8.40 -16.09
C GLU A 92 -11.36 -9.77 -15.44
N THR A 93 -10.99 -10.78 -16.25
CA THR A 93 -10.69 -12.13 -15.74
C THR A 93 -9.23 -12.19 -15.29
N PRO A 94 -8.97 -12.58 -14.03
CA PRO A 94 -7.60 -12.79 -13.59
C PRO A 94 -6.95 -13.93 -14.36
N ALA A 95 -5.71 -13.73 -14.80
CA ALA A 95 -4.91 -14.72 -15.51
C ALA A 95 -3.72 -15.16 -14.66
N LEU A 96 -3.35 -16.43 -14.75
CA LEU A 96 -2.10 -16.93 -14.16
C LEU A 96 -1.03 -16.97 -15.25
N THR A 97 0.00 -16.15 -15.08
CA THR A 97 1.14 -16.12 -15.98
C THR A 97 2.36 -16.73 -15.30
N ILE A 98 2.94 -17.73 -15.94
CA ILE A 98 4.22 -18.33 -15.55
C ILE A 98 5.27 -17.86 -16.55
N PHE A 99 6.35 -17.31 -16.03
CA PHE A 99 7.47 -16.84 -16.82
C PHE A 99 8.73 -17.64 -16.49
N TYR A 100 9.50 -18.00 -17.50
CA TYR A 100 10.83 -18.59 -17.35
C TYR A 100 11.80 -18.00 -18.38
N ALA A 101 12.87 -17.38 -17.92
CA ALA A 101 14.01 -16.98 -18.74
C ALA A 101 15.26 -17.74 -18.29
N GLY A 102 15.84 -18.51 -19.20
CA GLY A 102 17.09 -19.23 -18.98
C GLY A 102 18.29 -18.30 -19.05
N ALA A 103 19.38 -18.67 -18.36
CA ALA A 103 20.66 -17.97 -18.46
C ALA A 103 21.25 -17.98 -19.90
N ASP A 104 20.75 -18.86 -20.78
CA ASP A 104 21.08 -18.90 -22.21
C ASP A 104 20.26 -17.89 -23.05
N GLY A 105 19.46 -17.04 -22.42
CA GLY A 105 18.65 -16.01 -23.05
C GLY A 105 17.36 -16.54 -23.69
N LYS A 106 17.02 -17.83 -23.55
CA LYS A 106 15.73 -18.35 -24.02
C LYS A 106 14.64 -18.03 -23.02
N PHE A 107 13.46 -17.65 -23.50
CA PHE A 107 12.31 -17.46 -22.63
C PHE A 107 11.10 -18.27 -23.06
N VAL A 108 10.28 -18.58 -22.05
CA VAL A 108 8.94 -19.14 -22.20
C VAL A 108 8.01 -18.37 -21.29
N GLU A 109 6.86 -17.99 -21.83
CA GLU A 109 5.74 -17.42 -21.08
C GLU A 109 4.52 -18.33 -21.27
N VAL A 110 3.84 -18.64 -20.18
CA VAL A 110 2.61 -19.41 -20.19
C VAL A 110 1.52 -18.61 -19.52
N THR A 111 0.52 -18.18 -20.27
CA THR A 111 -0.63 -17.42 -19.76
C THR A 111 -1.89 -18.23 -20.03
N ASP A 112 -2.57 -18.67 -18.96
CA ASP A 112 -3.78 -19.52 -19.02
C ASP A 112 -3.66 -20.71 -20.00
N GLY A 113 -2.49 -21.32 -20.06
CA GLY A 113 -2.18 -22.48 -20.91
C GLY A 113 -1.76 -22.17 -22.35
N ALA A 114 -1.83 -20.90 -22.78
CA ALA A 114 -1.21 -20.45 -24.03
C ALA A 114 0.30 -20.26 -23.81
N ILE A 115 1.11 -20.87 -24.69
CA ILE A 115 2.57 -20.84 -24.58
C ILE A 115 3.13 -19.90 -25.64
N ALA A 116 3.91 -18.92 -25.18
CA ALA A 116 4.74 -18.06 -26.00
C ALA A 116 6.23 -18.33 -25.71
N LYS A 117 7.08 -18.12 -26.72
CA LYS A 117 8.53 -18.39 -26.64
C LYS A 117 9.30 -17.29 -27.33
N GLY A 118 10.58 -17.17 -26.99
CA GLY A 118 11.53 -16.40 -27.78
C GLY A 118 12.85 -16.20 -27.08
N THR A 119 13.49 -15.06 -27.32
CA THR A 119 14.80 -14.72 -26.72
C THR A 119 14.73 -13.43 -25.92
N CYS A 120 15.27 -13.43 -24.70
CA CYS A 120 15.49 -12.23 -23.89
C CYS A 120 16.98 -11.93 -23.77
N VAL A 121 17.32 -10.65 -23.78
CA VAL A 121 18.64 -10.14 -23.40
C VAL A 121 18.49 -9.22 -22.18
N ALA A 122 19.58 -9.05 -21.42
CA ALA A 122 19.62 -7.97 -20.44
C ALA A 122 19.41 -6.65 -21.20
N GLY A 123 18.41 -5.86 -20.78
CA GLY A 123 18.13 -4.60 -21.44
C GLY A 123 19.35 -3.69 -21.37
N ASN A 124 19.79 -3.15 -22.51
CA ASN A 124 20.71 -2.02 -22.53
C ASN A 124 19.89 -0.82 -22.07
N GLY A 125 20.03 -0.39 -20.82
CA GLY A 125 19.46 0.86 -20.37
C GLY A 125 20.11 2.04 -21.08
N GLU A 126 19.82 2.26 -22.36
CA GLU A 126 19.77 3.61 -22.86
C GLU A 126 18.59 4.26 -22.17
N GLU A 127 18.88 5.34 -21.43
CA GLU A 127 17.91 6.31 -20.94
C GLU A 127 17.10 6.85 -22.13
N ALA A 128 16.17 6.04 -22.66
CA ALA A 128 15.09 6.53 -23.47
C ALA A 128 14.41 7.57 -22.59
N ALA A 129 14.51 8.83 -23.01
CA ALA A 129 14.06 10.00 -22.29
C ALA A 129 12.66 9.75 -21.73
N ARG A 130 12.62 9.26 -20.50
CA ARG A 130 11.47 9.41 -19.64
C ARG A 130 11.29 10.91 -19.63
N GLN A 131 10.13 11.39 -20.10
CA GLN A 131 9.50 12.40 -19.27
C GLN A 131 9.37 11.70 -17.93
N GLU A 132 10.38 11.92 -17.10
CA GLU A 132 10.45 11.40 -15.76
C GLU A 132 9.15 11.84 -15.10
N ALA A 133 8.22 10.89 -14.92
CA ALA A 133 7.49 10.89 -13.66
C ALA A 133 8.60 11.09 -12.61
N PRO A 134 8.56 12.18 -11.83
CA PRO A 134 9.71 12.65 -11.07
C PRO A 134 10.35 11.47 -10.38
N SER A 135 11.63 11.26 -10.63
CA SER A 135 12.42 10.28 -9.91
C SER A 135 12.39 10.67 -8.44
N ASP A 136 11.47 10.08 -7.68
CA ASP A 136 11.48 10.21 -6.23
C ASP A 136 12.58 9.27 -5.73
N THR A 137 13.82 9.71 -5.92
CA THR A 137 15.03 9.18 -5.29
C THR A 137 15.06 9.51 -3.79
N SER A 138 13.96 10.02 -3.23
CA SER A 138 13.85 10.23 -1.80
C SER A 138 13.60 8.91 -1.09
N ASP A 139 14.43 8.64 -0.09
CA ASP A 139 14.18 7.62 0.91
C ASP A 139 12.75 7.81 1.45
N PRO A 140 11.85 6.80 1.33
CA PRO A 140 10.46 6.92 1.77
C PRO A 140 10.36 7.26 3.26
N PHE A 141 11.40 7.00 4.04
CA PHE A 141 11.48 7.33 5.46
C PHE A 141 12.05 8.72 5.76
N SER A 142 12.29 9.54 4.74
CA SER A 142 12.88 10.88 4.86
C SER A 142 11.97 11.98 4.33
N ALA A 143 11.12 12.51 5.21
CA ALA A 143 10.22 13.64 4.96
C ALA A 143 9.37 13.55 3.67
N PRO A 144 8.71 12.43 3.36
CA PRO A 144 7.98 12.23 2.11
C PRO A 144 6.82 13.22 1.90
N TRP A 145 6.36 13.92 2.93
CA TRP A 145 5.39 15.01 2.80
C TRP A 145 5.96 16.26 2.11
N GLU A 146 7.28 16.42 2.05
CA GLU A 146 7.95 17.50 1.31
C GLU A 146 7.91 17.27 -0.20
N ASN A 147 7.75 16.02 -0.66
CA ASN A 147 7.47 15.76 -2.06
C ASN A 147 6.05 16.25 -2.40
N SER A 148 5.97 17.31 -3.20
CA SER A 148 4.72 17.93 -3.64
C SER A 148 3.75 16.99 -4.38
N GLN A 149 4.25 15.87 -4.92
CA GLN A 149 3.42 14.88 -5.60
C GLN A 149 2.69 13.95 -4.63
N ASN A 150 3.25 13.71 -3.44
CA ASN A 150 2.71 12.75 -2.49
C ASN A 150 1.38 13.23 -1.91
N ALA A 151 0.41 12.32 -1.87
CA ALA A 151 -0.94 12.60 -1.39
C ALA A 151 -0.97 12.77 0.14
N ILE A 152 -1.85 13.66 0.60
CA ILE A 152 -2.11 13.94 2.01
C ILE A 152 -3.48 13.37 2.40
N VAL A 153 -3.55 12.79 3.59
CA VAL A 153 -4.77 12.23 4.19
C VAL A 153 -4.97 12.83 5.56
N LEU A 154 -6.19 13.31 5.85
CA LEU A 154 -6.57 13.81 7.18
C LEU A 154 -7.14 12.68 8.04
N ASP A 155 -6.90 12.65 9.34
CA ASP A 155 -7.57 11.71 10.26
C ASP A 155 -8.28 12.34 11.46
N PRO A 156 -9.31 13.16 11.23
CA PRO A 156 -10.00 13.87 12.29
C PRO A 156 -10.88 12.98 13.17
N PHE A 157 -11.18 13.50 14.36
CA PHE A 157 -12.29 13.09 15.21
C PHE A 157 -13.23 14.28 15.47
N LYS A 158 -14.37 14.06 16.16
CA LYS A 158 -15.36 15.12 16.44
C LYS A 158 -14.82 16.42 17.04
N GLY A 159 -13.66 16.37 17.72
CA GLY A 159 -13.07 17.53 18.40
C GLY A 159 -12.40 18.51 17.45
N ASN A 160 -11.89 18.08 16.29
CA ASN A 160 -11.16 18.96 15.38
C ASN A 160 -12.12 19.90 14.63
N GLY A 161 -11.76 21.16 14.44
CA GLY A 161 -12.41 22.08 13.51
C GLY A 161 -12.01 21.81 12.07
N ILE A 162 -12.99 21.82 11.15
CA ILE A 162 -12.74 21.63 9.71
C ILE A 162 -13.58 22.64 8.92
N VAL A 163 -12.92 23.39 8.05
CA VAL A 163 -13.53 24.28 7.07
C VAL A 163 -13.27 23.72 5.67
N TRP A 164 -14.17 22.83 5.23
CA TRP A 164 -14.02 21.99 4.04
C TRP A 164 -13.65 22.70 2.73
N HIS A 165 -14.22 23.89 2.47
CA HIS A 165 -13.89 24.65 1.26
C HIS A 165 -12.44 25.16 1.26
N LYS A 166 -11.84 25.37 2.44
CA LYS A 166 -10.42 25.71 2.57
C LYS A 166 -9.56 24.46 2.43
N VAL A 167 -9.98 23.32 2.99
CA VAL A 167 -9.26 22.04 2.84
C VAL A 167 -9.06 21.71 1.36
N LYS A 168 -10.11 21.88 0.55
CA LYS A 168 -10.06 21.62 -0.91
C LYS A 168 -9.08 22.52 -1.69
N THR A 169 -8.61 23.61 -1.10
CA THR A 169 -7.60 24.47 -1.76
C THR A 169 -6.24 23.79 -1.81
N ASP A 170 -5.97 22.85 -0.91
CA ASP A 170 -4.83 21.95 -1.00
C ASP A 170 -5.18 20.76 -1.90
N ARG A 171 -4.59 20.74 -3.10
CA ARG A 171 -4.84 19.71 -4.11
C ARG A 171 -4.23 18.36 -3.76
N ARG A 172 -3.34 18.30 -2.77
CA ARG A 172 -2.74 17.05 -2.30
C ARG A 172 -3.64 16.29 -1.35
N VAL A 173 -4.60 16.96 -0.71
CA VAL A 173 -5.57 16.30 0.18
C VAL A 173 -6.52 15.46 -0.66
N ALA A 174 -6.38 14.14 -0.53
CA ALA A 174 -7.05 13.17 -1.39
C ALA A 174 -8.02 12.27 -0.63
N ALA A 175 -7.85 12.13 0.69
CA ALA A 175 -8.69 11.28 1.51
C ALA A 175 -8.85 11.82 2.95
N VAL A 176 -9.87 11.29 3.63
CA VAL A 176 -10.11 11.48 5.07
C VAL A 176 -10.35 10.12 5.71
N ILE A 177 -9.66 9.79 6.81
CA ILE A 177 -9.93 8.61 7.64
C ILE A 177 -10.46 9.08 9.00
N HIS A 178 -11.78 9.18 9.14
CA HIS A 178 -12.40 9.81 10.31
C HIS A 178 -12.70 8.79 11.42
N LYS A 179 -12.52 9.18 12.69
CA LYS A 179 -12.97 8.37 13.84
C LYS A 179 -14.44 8.00 13.71
N ALA A 180 -14.78 6.71 13.72
CA ALA A 180 -16.18 6.29 13.78
C ALA A 180 -16.59 5.87 15.19
N THR A 181 -15.72 5.13 15.88
CA THR A 181 -16.01 4.57 17.20
C THR A 181 -14.74 4.51 18.07
N GLN A 182 -14.96 4.45 19.38
CA GLN A 182 -13.91 4.22 20.38
C GLN A 182 -14.51 3.36 21.48
N GLY A 183 -13.96 2.18 21.72
CA GLY A 183 -14.61 1.26 22.63
C GLY A 183 -16.06 1.00 22.21
N LEU A 184 -16.97 1.15 23.16
CA LEU A 184 -18.41 1.05 22.89
C LEU A 184 -19.06 2.39 22.48
N GLY A 185 -18.28 3.47 22.42
CA GLY A 185 -18.73 4.79 22.03
C GLY A 185 -18.72 5.02 20.51
N ARG A 186 -19.48 6.02 20.07
CA ARG A 186 -19.57 6.45 18.67
C ARG A 186 -19.16 7.91 18.55
N ASP A 187 -18.48 8.25 17.48
CA ASP A 187 -18.15 9.62 17.14
C ASP A 187 -19.37 10.29 16.50
N SER A 188 -19.82 11.40 17.09
CA SER A 188 -21.04 12.09 16.67
C SER A 188 -20.89 12.88 15.37
N ALA A 189 -19.65 13.16 14.92
CA ALA A 189 -19.39 13.93 13.71
C ALA A 189 -19.20 13.01 12.48
N TYR A 190 -18.95 11.72 12.69
CA TYR A 190 -18.64 10.74 11.64
C TYR A 190 -19.61 10.81 10.45
N ALA A 191 -20.91 10.64 10.67
CA ALA A 191 -21.89 10.53 9.59
C ALA A 191 -22.00 11.83 8.77
N THR A 192 -22.02 12.98 9.44
CA THR A 192 -22.07 14.30 8.77
C THR A 192 -20.81 14.53 7.93
N ARG A 193 -19.64 14.28 8.51
CA ARG A 193 -18.35 14.50 7.83
C ARG A 193 -18.11 13.52 6.69
N LYS A 194 -18.63 12.28 6.78
CA LYS A 194 -18.66 11.34 5.66
C LYS A 194 -19.36 11.95 4.46
N GLY A 195 -20.55 12.51 4.68
CA GLY A 195 -21.31 13.19 3.62
C GLY A 195 -20.57 14.39 3.05
N GLU A 196 -20.02 15.25 3.90
CA GLU A 196 -19.29 16.46 3.49
C GLU A 196 -18.02 16.13 2.68
N ALA A 197 -17.18 15.20 3.14
CA ALA A 197 -15.96 14.81 2.45
C ALA A 197 -16.24 14.14 1.10
N LYS A 198 -17.19 13.20 1.06
CA LYS A 198 -17.60 12.53 -0.20
C LYS A 198 -18.17 13.53 -1.21
N ALA A 199 -18.93 14.54 -0.76
CA ALA A 199 -19.44 15.59 -1.65
C ALA A 199 -18.33 16.46 -2.26
N LEU A 200 -17.13 16.50 -1.67
CA LEU A 200 -15.97 17.17 -2.23
C LEU A 200 -15.15 16.29 -3.18
N GLY A 201 -15.48 15.01 -3.31
CA GLY A 201 -14.74 14.01 -4.10
C GLY A 201 -13.54 13.40 -3.37
N LEU A 202 -13.43 13.60 -2.05
CA LEU A 202 -12.39 12.97 -1.25
C LEU A 202 -12.72 11.49 -1.02
N LYS A 203 -11.70 10.64 -1.03
CA LYS A 203 -11.84 9.25 -0.57
C LYS A 203 -12.15 9.23 0.92
N TRP A 204 -12.96 8.28 1.35
CA TRP A 204 -13.45 8.21 2.72
C TRP A 204 -13.02 6.90 3.36
N GLY A 205 -12.50 7.01 4.57
CA GLY A 205 -12.16 5.91 5.45
C GLY A 205 -12.63 6.22 6.86
N SER A 206 -12.53 5.23 7.72
CA SER A 206 -12.80 5.40 9.13
C SER A 206 -11.93 4.52 10.00
N TYR A 207 -11.84 4.90 11.27
CA TYR A 207 -11.11 4.11 12.26
C TYR A 207 -11.93 3.83 13.51
N HIS A 208 -11.64 2.66 14.10
CA HIS A 208 -12.07 2.26 15.42
C HIS A 208 -10.89 2.32 16.39
N LEU A 209 -10.95 3.19 17.40
CA LEU A 209 -9.97 3.19 18.50
C LEU A 209 -10.28 2.05 19.47
N LEU A 210 -9.43 1.03 19.44
CA LEU A 210 -9.56 -0.18 20.24
C LEU A 210 -9.27 0.12 21.72
N THR A 211 -10.07 -0.47 22.59
CA THR A 211 -9.94 -0.33 24.05
C THR A 211 -9.94 -1.70 24.72
N LYS A 212 -9.67 -1.73 26.03
CA LYS A 212 -9.76 -2.95 26.86
C LYS A 212 -11.16 -3.58 26.94
N SER A 213 -12.18 -2.95 26.36
CA SER A 213 -13.54 -3.49 26.31
C SER A 213 -13.57 -4.81 25.53
N ASP A 214 -14.72 -5.48 25.57
CA ASP A 214 -14.95 -6.70 24.78
C ASP A 214 -14.79 -6.42 23.27
N VAL A 215 -13.98 -7.23 22.58
CA VAL A 215 -13.61 -6.99 21.18
C VAL A 215 -14.80 -7.21 20.24
N ASP A 216 -15.59 -8.25 20.45
CA ASP A 216 -16.73 -8.56 19.58
C ASP A 216 -17.78 -7.45 19.64
N ARG A 217 -18.06 -6.92 20.83
CA ARG A 217 -18.98 -5.79 21.01
C ARG A 217 -18.44 -4.50 20.39
N GLN A 218 -17.14 -4.26 20.48
CA GLN A 218 -16.48 -3.10 19.87
C GLN A 218 -16.57 -3.14 18.35
N ILE A 219 -16.16 -4.25 17.73
CA ILE A 219 -16.18 -4.39 16.28
C ILE A 219 -17.61 -4.44 15.74
N SER A 220 -18.54 -5.10 16.43
CA SER A 220 -19.95 -5.06 16.05
C SER A 220 -20.52 -3.63 16.10
N ASN A 221 -20.14 -2.84 17.11
CA ASN A 221 -20.55 -1.44 17.19
C ASN A 221 -19.94 -0.60 16.06
N TYR A 222 -18.67 -0.82 15.72
CA TYR A 222 -18.01 -0.15 14.60
C TYR A 222 -18.69 -0.46 13.27
N LEU A 223 -18.90 -1.75 12.95
CA LEU A 223 -19.56 -2.20 11.72
C LEU A 223 -21.00 -1.68 11.60
N GLN A 224 -21.73 -1.55 12.70
CA GLN A 224 -23.06 -0.90 12.70
C GLN A 224 -23.02 0.59 12.34
N VAL A 225 -21.92 1.29 12.66
CA VAL A 225 -21.78 2.72 12.37
C VAL A 225 -21.36 2.97 10.94
N VAL A 226 -20.38 2.21 10.45
CA VAL A 226 -19.81 2.40 9.09
C VAL A 226 -20.70 1.76 8.01
N GLY A 227 -21.48 0.75 8.36
CA GLY A 227 -22.38 0.03 7.47
C GLY A 227 -21.63 -0.88 6.51
N ASN A 228 -22.13 -0.99 5.28
CA ASN A 228 -21.64 -1.91 4.24
C ASN A 228 -21.07 -1.17 3.02
N ASP A 229 -20.56 0.05 3.21
CA ASP A 229 -19.93 0.82 2.13
C ASP A 229 -18.58 0.19 1.74
N THR A 230 -18.58 -0.62 0.68
CA THR A 230 -17.38 -1.32 0.21
C THR A 230 -16.30 -0.39 -0.35
N THR A 231 -16.61 0.89 -0.56
CA THR A 231 -15.64 1.90 -1.00
C THR A 231 -14.90 2.57 0.18
N GLU A 232 -15.30 2.26 1.41
CA GLU A 232 -14.67 2.79 2.62
C GLU A 232 -13.45 1.96 3.03
N THR A 233 -12.35 2.66 3.33
CA THR A 233 -11.21 2.06 4.03
C THR A 233 -11.55 1.94 5.51
N HIS A 234 -11.41 0.74 6.07
CA HIS A 234 -11.56 0.54 7.51
C HIS A 234 -10.19 0.46 8.20
N ALA A 235 -10.08 1.08 9.37
CA ALA A 235 -8.90 1.00 10.19
C ALA A 235 -9.22 0.56 11.64
N VAL A 236 -8.27 -0.16 12.24
CA VAL A 236 -8.24 -0.42 13.69
C VAL A 236 -7.06 0.36 14.25
N ASP A 237 -7.34 1.18 15.25
CA ASP A 237 -6.37 2.05 15.92
C ASP A 237 -6.01 1.46 17.28
N VAL A 238 -4.70 1.25 17.50
CA VAL A 238 -4.13 0.72 18.73
C VAL A 238 -3.07 1.67 19.28
N GLU A 239 -3.45 2.40 20.33
CA GLU A 239 -2.57 3.38 20.98
C GLU A 239 -1.64 2.79 22.05
N CYS A 240 -1.99 1.65 22.66
CA CYS A 240 -1.15 1.12 23.72
C CYS A 240 -1.31 -0.38 23.99
N LEU A 241 -0.21 -1.01 24.40
CA LEU A 241 -0.24 -2.40 24.86
C LEU A 241 -0.44 -2.49 26.37
N SER A 242 -1.09 -3.57 26.81
CA SER A 242 -1.35 -3.84 28.23
C SER A 242 -0.09 -3.95 29.08
N THR A 243 1.04 -4.30 28.46
CA THR A 243 2.37 -4.40 29.08
C THR A 243 3.08 -3.06 29.19
N SER A 244 2.60 -2.00 28.53
CA SER A 244 3.25 -0.70 28.54
C SER A 244 2.99 0.06 29.86
N SER A 245 4.04 0.68 30.39
CA SER A 245 3.96 1.63 31.50
C SER A 245 3.51 3.03 31.09
N ASP A 246 3.66 3.35 29.80
CA ASP A 246 3.66 4.75 29.32
C ASP A 246 2.34 5.16 28.65
N CYS A 247 1.30 4.34 28.80
CA CYS A 247 -0.01 4.67 28.23
C CYS A 247 -0.60 5.90 28.93
N GLN A 248 -1.04 6.87 28.12
CA GLN A 248 -1.73 8.07 28.61
C GLN A 248 -3.02 7.74 29.36
N ASP A 249 -3.75 6.70 28.90
CA ASP A 249 -4.95 6.19 29.56
C ASP A 249 -4.91 4.66 29.65
N GLY A 250 -5.25 4.13 30.83
CA GLY A 250 -5.41 2.70 31.08
C GLY A 250 -6.56 2.05 30.31
N THR A 251 -7.48 2.80 29.70
CA THR A 251 -8.52 2.22 28.83
C THR A 251 -7.98 1.72 27.50
N PHE A 252 -6.86 2.26 27.02
CA PHE A 252 -6.24 1.89 25.74
C PHE A 252 -5.27 0.72 25.86
N LYS A 253 -5.03 0.21 27.07
CA LYS A 253 -4.16 -0.93 27.35
C LYS A 253 -4.77 -2.24 26.81
N VAL A 254 -4.49 -2.58 25.56
CA VAL A 254 -4.99 -3.81 24.91
C VAL A 254 -3.92 -4.89 24.84
N THR A 255 -4.33 -6.16 24.81
CA THR A 255 -3.42 -7.30 24.62
C THR A 255 -3.23 -7.62 23.13
N PHE A 256 -2.16 -8.34 22.78
CA PHE A 256 -1.99 -8.89 21.41
C PHE A 256 -3.21 -9.70 20.96
N VAL A 257 -3.77 -10.54 21.85
CA VAL A 257 -4.96 -11.34 21.56
C VAL A 257 -6.16 -10.46 21.19
N GLN A 258 -6.35 -9.31 21.86
CA GLN A 258 -7.43 -8.40 21.52
C GLN A 258 -7.24 -7.74 20.15
N ILE A 259 -6.00 -7.35 19.81
CA ILE A 259 -5.65 -6.79 18.50
C ILE A 259 -5.93 -7.81 17.41
N GLU A 260 -5.36 -9.01 17.54
CA GLU A 260 -5.53 -10.09 16.56
C GLU A 260 -6.99 -10.50 16.39
N SER A 261 -7.76 -10.56 17.48
CA SER A 261 -9.20 -10.86 17.43
C SER A 261 -9.97 -9.77 16.70
N ALA A 262 -9.63 -8.50 16.90
CA ALA A 262 -10.23 -7.39 16.19
C ALA A 262 -9.95 -7.45 14.68
N LEU A 263 -8.69 -7.69 14.29
CA LEU A 263 -8.28 -7.82 12.89
C LEU A 263 -8.96 -9.00 12.19
N ARG A 264 -8.98 -10.18 12.83
CA ARG A 264 -9.67 -11.38 12.30
C ARG A 264 -11.17 -11.15 12.18
N ARG A 265 -11.80 -10.48 13.15
CA ARG A 265 -13.23 -10.17 13.12
C ARG A 265 -13.56 -9.22 11.98
N MET A 266 -12.76 -8.16 11.80
CA MET A 266 -12.89 -7.26 10.66
C MET A 266 -12.79 -8.03 9.34
N LYS A 267 -11.72 -8.82 9.15
CA LYS A 267 -11.55 -9.64 7.94
C LYS A 267 -12.71 -10.60 7.69
N SER A 268 -13.23 -11.25 8.73
CA SER A 268 -14.37 -12.17 8.62
C SER A 268 -15.66 -11.47 8.17
N GLU A 269 -15.87 -10.21 8.55
CA GLU A 269 -17.12 -9.49 8.31
C GLU A 269 -17.07 -8.62 7.05
N THR A 270 -15.89 -8.12 6.68
CA THR A 270 -15.70 -7.23 5.52
C THR A 270 -14.99 -7.90 4.35
N GLY A 271 -14.44 -9.10 4.55
CA GLY A 271 -13.56 -9.78 3.60
C GLY A 271 -12.11 -9.26 3.59
N ARG A 272 -11.80 -8.21 4.37
CA ARG A 272 -10.54 -7.46 4.27
C ARG A 272 -9.93 -7.21 5.65
N PHE A 273 -8.63 -7.44 5.80
CA PHE A 273 -7.88 -6.93 6.94
C PHE A 273 -7.89 -5.40 6.92
N PRO A 274 -8.28 -4.76 8.04
CA PRO A 274 -8.30 -3.32 8.13
C PRO A 274 -6.87 -2.77 8.10
N LEU A 275 -6.74 -1.49 7.75
CA LEU A 275 -5.54 -0.72 8.01
C LEU A 275 -5.27 -0.71 9.53
N LEU A 276 -4.06 -1.08 9.95
CA LEU A 276 -3.70 -1.08 11.36
C LEU A 276 -2.94 0.20 11.68
N TYR A 277 -3.60 1.11 12.39
CA TYR A 277 -2.94 2.28 12.96
C TYR A 277 -2.24 1.91 14.27
N VAL A 278 -0.95 2.22 14.34
CA VAL A 278 -0.12 2.06 15.55
C VAL A 278 0.94 3.15 15.66
N ASN A 279 1.16 3.62 16.89
CA ASN A 279 2.36 4.39 17.20
C ASN A 279 3.62 3.51 17.22
N HIS A 280 4.78 4.16 17.17
CA HIS A 280 6.08 3.50 17.13
C HIS A 280 6.32 2.45 18.23
N SER A 281 5.87 2.70 19.47
CA SER A 281 6.08 1.75 20.56
C SER A 281 5.30 0.46 20.32
N VAL A 282 4.04 0.58 19.91
CA VAL A 282 3.18 -0.57 19.61
C VAL A 282 3.70 -1.30 18.38
N ALA A 283 4.09 -0.57 17.32
CA ALA A 283 4.67 -1.14 16.11
C ALA A 283 5.91 -2.00 16.41
N LYS A 284 6.82 -1.55 17.27
CA LYS A 284 7.99 -2.33 17.69
C LYS A 284 7.64 -3.66 18.35
N GLU A 285 6.67 -3.65 19.26
CA GLU A 285 6.28 -4.86 19.97
C GLU A 285 5.50 -5.83 19.07
N LEU A 286 4.63 -5.31 18.21
CA LEU A 286 3.96 -6.11 17.19
C LEU A 286 4.95 -6.70 16.19
N SER A 287 5.94 -5.94 15.75
CA SER A 287 6.95 -6.44 14.82
C SER A 287 7.74 -7.62 15.37
N ARG A 288 8.04 -7.62 16.68
CA ARG A 288 8.65 -8.78 17.36
C ARG A 288 7.68 -9.94 17.52
N HIS A 289 6.46 -9.66 17.96
CA HIS A 289 5.44 -10.68 18.23
C HIS A 289 4.96 -11.38 16.95
N TRP A 290 4.86 -10.66 15.84
CA TRP A 290 4.45 -11.15 14.53
C TRP A 290 5.63 -11.41 13.58
N HIS A 291 6.86 -11.49 14.08
CA HIS A 291 8.03 -11.78 13.25
C HIS A 291 7.87 -13.13 12.54
N GLY A 292 7.78 -13.11 11.21
CA GLY A 292 7.54 -14.30 10.39
C GLY A 292 6.09 -14.81 10.39
N SER A 293 5.12 -14.02 10.88
CA SER A 293 3.70 -14.36 10.81
C SER A 293 3.21 -14.30 9.37
N THR A 294 2.65 -15.40 8.86
CA THR A 294 2.02 -15.44 7.54
C THR A 294 0.63 -14.81 7.52
N GLU A 295 -0.08 -14.83 8.66
CA GLU A 295 -1.44 -14.27 8.76
C GLU A 295 -1.41 -12.75 8.83
N PHE A 296 -0.53 -12.19 9.67
CA PHE A 296 -0.48 -10.75 9.94
C PHE A 296 0.60 -10.02 9.14
N GLY A 297 1.45 -10.76 8.40
CA GLY A 297 2.45 -10.21 7.49
C GLY A 297 1.89 -9.25 6.44
N GLY A 298 0.67 -9.51 5.97
CA GLY A 298 0.00 -8.72 4.94
C GLY A 298 -0.95 -7.63 5.47
N VAL A 299 -1.02 -7.39 6.79
CA VAL A 299 -1.91 -6.34 7.32
C VAL A 299 -1.34 -4.97 6.95
N PRO A 300 -2.07 -4.10 6.25
CA PRO A 300 -1.56 -2.80 5.83
C PRO A 300 -1.29 -1.92 7.06
N LEU A 301 -0.13 -1.27 7.08
CA LEU A 301 0.35 -0.50 8.23
C LEU A 301 0.07 0.99 8.05
N TRP A 302 -0.60 1.57 9.04
CA TRP A 302 -0.68 3.01 9.23
C TRP A 302 0.19 3.40 10.43
N TYR A 303 1.35 3.97 10.14
CA TYR A 303 2.42 4.13 11.10
C TYR A 303 2.46 5.56 11.64
N ALA A 304 2.32 5.75 12.95
CA ALA A 304 2.49 7.05 13.57
C ALA A 304 3.93 7.26 14.06
N ARG A 305 4.61 8.24 13.43
CA ARG A 305 6.00 8.59 13.73
C ARG A 305 6.30 10.06 13.44
N PHE A 306 6.39 10.85 14.49
CA PHE A 306 6.62 12.30 14.40
C PHE A 306 8.11 12.66 14.26
N LYS A 307 8.79 12.12 13.25
CA LYS A 307 10.20 12.38 12.94
C LYS A 307 10.39 12.76 11.48
N ARG A 308 11.25 13.73 11.20
CA ARG A 308 11.59 14.10 9.80
C ARG A 308 12.30 12.97 9.05
N HIS A 309 13.18 12.23 9.75
CA HIS A 309 13.91 11.08 9.20
C HIS A 309 13.69 9.88 10.13
N VAL A 310 13.21 8.77 9.58
CA VAL A 310 12.94 7.53 10.33
C VAL A 310 14.03 6.51 10.00
N THR A 311 15.02 6.43 10.86
CA THR A 311 16.10 5.43 10.77
C THR A 311 15.84 4.21 11.67
N ASP A 312 14.68 4.16 12.32
CA ASP A 312 14.33 3.18 13.34
C ASP A 312 12.99 2.49 13.05
N PHE A 313 12.63 2.34 11.78
CA PHE A 313 11.45 1.55 11.40
C PHE A 313 11.60 0.11 11.90
N PRO A 314 10.57 -0.47 12.57
CA PRO A 314 10.73 -1.75 13.24
C PRO A 314 10.72 -2.93 12.25
N GLU A 315 11.82 -3.69 12.22
CA GLU A 315 11.91 -4.95 11.48
C GLU A 315 10.93 -6.00 12.02
N GLY A 316 10.16 -6.64 11.14
CA GLY A 316 9.16 -7.64 11.50
C GLY A 316 8.29 -8.03 10.31
N PRO A 317 6.96 -8.09 10.44
CA PRO A 317 6.06 -8.40 9.33
C PRO A 317 6.02 -7.30 8.26
N TRP A 318 6.45 -6.07 8.60
CA TRP A 318 6.40 -4.93 7.70
C TRP A 318 7.79 -4.51 7.23
N HIS A 319 7.92 -4.25 5.93
CA HIS A 319 9.10 -3.64 5.31
C HIS A 319 8.89 -2.15 5.00
N GLY A 320 7.67 -1.65 5.19
CA GLY A 320 7.26 -0.28 4.91
C GLY A 320 5.90 0.03 5.53
N TYR A 321 5.38 1.20 5.23
CA TYR A 321 4.05 1.63 5.66
C TYR A 321 3.13 1.83 4.44
N THR A 322 1.84 1.65 4.63
CA THR A 322 0.79 2.05 3.67
C THR A 322 0.49 3.54 3.82
N LEU A 323 0.36 4.00 5.07
CA LEU A 323 0.23 5.42 5.42
C LEU A 323 1.17 5.76 6.57
N TRP A 324 1.72 6.97 6.55
CA TRP A 324 2.53 7.49 7.65
C TRP A 324 1.88 8.75 8.24
N GLN A 325 1.42 8.68 9.50
CA GLN A 325 1.05 9.86 10.27
C GLN A 325 2.32 10.58 10.74
N PHE A 326 2.60 11.70 10.10
CA PHE A 326 3.85 12.45 10.28
C PHE A 326 3.65 13.75 11.06
N SER A 327 2.41 14.22 11.18
CA SER A 327 2.05 15.44 11.89
C SER A 327 0.90 15.18 12.84
N SER A 328 1.01 15.75 14.06
CA SER A 328 -0.04 15.82 15.08
C SER A 328 0.22 17.03 15.99
N GLU A 329 -0.54 17.17 17.08
CA GLU A 329 -0.27 18.15 18.13
C GLU A 329 1.11 18.00 18.78
N ILE A 330 1.76 16.83 18.63
CA ILE A 330 3.10 16.55 19.18
C ILE A 330 4.18 17.39 18.50
N ASN A 331 4.08 17.60 17.18
CA ASN A 331 5.09 18.31 16.40
C ASN A 331 4.55 19.48 15.56
N CYS A 332 3.25 19.77 15.67
CA CYS A 332 2.61 20.92 15.05
C CYS A 332 2.07 21.89 16.11
N SER A 333 2.49 23.14 16.02
CA SER A 333 2.06 24.27 16.87
C SER A 333 1.68 25.44 15.97
N ALA A 334 1.39 26.63 16.49
CA ALA A 334 1.24 27.83 15.63
C ALA A 334 2.58 28.29 14.99
N ALA A 335 3.71 28.09 15.69
CA ALA A 335 5.01 28.60 15.27
C ALA A 335 5.77 27.67 14.32
N SER A 336 5.63 26.36 14.51
CA SER A 336 6.31 25.34 13.71
C SER A 336 5.37 24.17 13.45
N CYS A 337 5.38 23.64 12.23
CA CYS A 337 4.59 22.49 11.82
C CYS A 337 5.19 21.86 10.55
N PRO A 338 5.25 20.51 10.43
CA PRO A 338 5.79 19.87 9.24
C PRO A 338 4.99 20.19 7.97
N TYR A 339 3.67 20.27 8.09
CA TYR A 339 2.75 20.58 7.00
C TYR A 339 1.44 21.14 7.55
N ARG A 340 0.79 22.05 6.83
CA ARG A 340 -0.54 22.55 7.22
C ARG A 340 -1.51 22.46 6.06
N VAL A 341 -2.66 21.86 6.32
CA VAL A 341 -3.80 21.91 5.41
C VAL A 341 -4.66 23.13 5.76
N PRO A 342 -4.94 24.03 4.81
CA PRO A 342 -5.81 25.18 5.07
C PRO A 342 -7.19 24.75 5.57
N GLY A 343 -7.69 25.41 6.63
CA GLY A 343 -9.01 25.12 7.17
C GLY A 343 -9.06 23.99 8.21
N THR A 344 -7.91 23.48 8.64
CA THR A 344 -7.80 22.59 9.80
C THR A 344 -7.15 23.32 10.97
N ASP A 345 -7.43 22.85 12.18
CA ASP A 345 -6.76 23.32 13.39
C ASP A 345 -5.28 22.85 13.43
N PRO A 346 -4.42 23.46 14.28
CA PRO A 346 -3.01 23.05 14.41
C PRO A 346 -2.80 21.64 14.99
N ASP A 347 -3.82 21.06 15.64
CA ASP A 347 -3.82 19.71 16.18
C ASP A 347 -4.41 18.68 15.21
N MET A 348 -4.62 19.05 13.94
CA MET A 348 -5.07 18.10 12.94
C MET A 348 -3.96 17.10 12.62
N ASP A 349 -4.31 15.83 12.75
CA ASP A 349 -3.45 14.74 12.33
C ASP A 349 -3.40 14.62 10.81
N LEU A 350 -2.17 14.56 10.29
CA LEU A 350 -1.89 14.50 8.86
C LEU A 350 -1.02 13.30 8.53
N ASN A 351 -1.40 12.65 7.44
CA ASN A 351 -0.73 11.48 6.91
C ASN A 351 -0.28 11.71 5.48
N VAL A 352 0.75 10.98 5.11
CA VAL A 352 1.27 10.93 3.75
C VAL A 352 1.15 9.51 3.21
N TYR A 353 0.70 9.44 1.96
CA TYR A 353 0.81 8.26 1.12
C TYR A 353 2.04 8.46 0.22
N GLY A 354 2.91 7.44 0.12
CA GLY A 354 4.17 7.51 -0.64
C GLY A 354 3.99 7.55 -2.18
N GLY A 355 2.86 8.04 -2.65
CA GLY A 355 2.53 8.14 -4.07
C GLY A 355 1.57 9.29 -4.34
N THR A 356 1.26 9.50 -5.61
CA THR A 356 0.43 10.61 -6.06
C THR A 356 -1.02 10.53 -5.58
N VAL A 357 -1.75 11.64 -5.68
CA VAL A 357 -3.21 11.67 -5.45
C VAL A 357 -3.94 10.63 -6.30
N ALA A 358 -3.56 10.50 -7.58
CA ALA A 358 -4.15 9.51 -8.48
C ALA A 358 -3.82 8.07 -8.03
N ALA A 359 -2.58 7.81 -7.61
CA ALA A 359 -2.17 6.52 -7.10
C ALA A 359 -2.93 6.14 -5.83
N LEU A 360 -3.07 7.06 -4.86
CA LEU A 360 -3.89 6.84 -3.67
C LEU A 360 -5.34 6.53 -4.05
N GLN A 361 -5.91 7.30 -4.98
CA GLN A 361 -7.31 7.13 -5.37
C GLN A 361 -7.58 5.79 -6.07
N ALA A 362 -6.61 5.29 -6.84
CA ALA A 362 -6.65 3.99 -7.50
C ALA A 362 -6.45 2.83 -6.51
N ALA A 363 -5.56 3.01 -5.52
CA ALA A 363 -5.33 2.04 -4.46
C ALA A 363 -6.48 1.99 -3.43
N TRP A 364 -7.38 2.97 -3.42
CA TRP A 364 -8.46 3.03 -2.45
C TRP A 364 -9.57 2.03 -2.77
N PRO A 365 -10.02 1.21 -1.81
CA PRO A 365 -9.72 1.26 -0.36
C PRO A 365 -8.42 0.53 0.06
N LEU A 366 -7.79 1.01 1.14
CA LEU A 366 -6.44 0.58 1.57
C LEU A 366 -6.42 -0.67 2.49
N ASP A 367 -7.58 -1.22 2.83
CA ASP A 367 -7.74 -2.50 3.54
C ASP A 367 -7.84 -3.67 2.54
N HIS A 368 -7.24 -4.82 2.89
CA HIS A 368 -6.95 -5.93 1.97
C HIS A 368 -7.48 -7.30 2.39
#